data_AF-A0A7W0LDQ5-F1
#
_entry.id   AF-A0A7W0LDQ5-F1
#
_cell.length_a   1.000
_cell.length_b   1.000
_cell.length_c   1.000
_cell.angle_alpha   90.00
_cell.angle_beta   90.00
_cell.angle_gamma   90.00
#
_symmetry.space_group_name_H-M   'P 1'
#
loop_
_entity.id
_entity.type
_entity.pdbx_description
1 polymer ?
#
loop_
_entity_poly.entity_id
_entity_poly.type
_entity_poly.pdbx_seq_one_letter_code
_entity_poly.pdbx_strand_id
1 'polypeptide(L)'
;MKLAVAVATLTIAVVACGKIQVGGAHKIQEMDVALRAALDGPTPEYATKDIEGKKLWPQTRAFYERRQFAPAWLEKARPRPQVDALVKSLREADREGLDPTLYNVSMIEERRKEATKGFLSDKGIDPREAGALDVWLTYLYMKHASDLADGLSDLARTDPTWRIRPEKFDPLAHLEKALSANHISESLRELTPSAPEYDRLRVALAIYREIQAKGG
;
A
#
# COMPACT_ATOMS: atom_id res chain seq x y z
N MET A 1 15.36 -43.35 67.72
CA MET A 1 16.48 -42.40 67.68
C MET A 1 17.01 -42.36 66.24
N LYS A 2 16.79 -41.24 65.53
CA LYS A 2 17.24 -40.85 64.16
C LYS A 2 16.62 -41.63 62.98
N LEU A 3 15.68 -41.06 62.22
CA LEU A 3 15.81 -40.14 61.05
C LEU A 3 16.61 -40.80 59.89
N ALA A 4 16.18 -40.85 58.62
CA ALA A 4 15.46 -39.84 57.85
C ALA A 4 14.74 -40.42 56.61
N VAL A 5 13.69 -39.72 56.22
CA VAL A 5 12.97 -39.79 54.93
C VAL A 5 13.83 -39.10 53.85
N ALA A 6 13.92 -39.69 52.66
CA ALA A 6 14.45 -39.01 51.48
C ALA A 6 13.40 -39.04 50.36
N VAL A 7 12.76 -37.89 50.17
CA VAL A 7 11.91 -37.52 49.04
C VAL A 7 12.79 -36.73 48.05
N ALA A 8 12.32 -36.65 46.79
CA ALA A 8 12.72 -35.70 45.73
C ALA A 8 13.89 -36.17 44.84
N THR A 9 13.87 -36.04 43.51
CA THR A 9 12.92 -35.43 42.57
C THR A 9 13.33 -35.86 41.16
N LEU A 10 12.35 -36.07 40.29
CA LEU A 10 12.51 -36.30 38.86
C LEU A 10 12.92 -34.98 38.18
N THR A 11 14.14 -34.90 37.65
CA THR A 11 14.58 -33.78 36.81
C THR A 11 14.65 -34.21 35.34
N ILE A 12 13.55 -34.02 34.62
CA ILE A 12 13.57 -33.97 33.15
C ILE A 12 13.96 -32.54 32.77
N ALA A 13 15.24 -32.33 32.49
CA ALA A 13 15.73 -31.10 31.88
C ALA A 13 15.61 -31.23 30.34
N VAL A 14 14.45 -30.87 29.80
CA VAL A 14 14.34 -30.53 28.37
C VAL A 14 14.52 -29.02 28.27
N VAL A 15 15.76 -28.58 28.11
CA VAL A 15 16.05 -27.23 27.60
C VAL A 15 16.46 -27.40 26.14
N ALA A 16 15.47 -27.63 25.29
CA ALA A 16 15.62 -27.38 23.87
C ALA A 16 15.69 -25.85 23.69
N CYS A 17 16.92 -25.34 23.54
CA CYS A 17 17.18 -23.94 23.29
C CYS A 17 16.71 -23.59 21.87
N GLY A 18 15.42 -23.29 21.73
CA GLY A 18 14.84 -22.74 20.52
C GLY A 18 15.27 -21.29 20.32
N LYS A 19 16.49 -21.06 19.80
CA LYS A 19 16.91 -19.75 19.28
C LYS A 19 16.25 -19.44 17.93
N ILE A 20 14.93 -19.56 17.81
CA ILE A 20 14.23 -19.28 16.54
C ILE A 20 12.84 -18.73 16.86
N GLN A 21 12.73 -17.45 17.30
CA GLN A 21 11.48 -16.66 17.21
C GLN A 21 11.60 -15.22 17.74
N VAL A 22 12.58 -14.92 18.62
CA VAL A 22 12.68 -13.60 19.29
C VAL A 22 12.92 -12.44 18.31
N GLY A 23 13.71 -12.65 17.26
CA GLY A 23 14.00 -11.59 16.27
C GLY A 23 12.82 -11.22 15.37
N GLY A 24 11.92 -12.16 15.10
CA GLY A 24 10.73 -11.91 14.25
C GLY A 24 9.67 -11.10 14.99
N ALA A 25 9.39 -11.45 16.25
CA ALA A 25 8.44 -10.73 17.09
C ALA A 25 8.87 -9.28 17.32
N HIS A 26 10.16 -9.04 17.55
CA HIS A 26 10.70 -7.69 17.72
C HIS A 26 10.49 -6.82 16.48
N LYS A 27 10.76 -7.35 15.28
CA LYS A 27 10.56 -6.63 14.02
C LYS A 27 9.09 -6.29 13.75
N ILE A 28 8.18 -7.20 14.08
CA ILE A 28 6.73 -6.93 13.98
C ILE A 28 6.39 -5.74 14.86
N GLN A 29 6.82 -5.76 16.12
CA GLN A 29 6.54 -4.68 17.07
C GLN A 29 7.15 -3.34 16.62
N GLU A 30 8.39 -3.32 16.13
CA GLU A 30 9.01 -2.09 15.63
C GLU A 30 8.27 -1.53 14.41
N MET A 31 7.82 -2.40 13.51
CA MET A 31 7.04 -2.00 12.33
C MET A 31 5.68 -1.43 12.73
N ASP A 32 4.98 -2.04 13.68
CA ASP A 32 3.70 -1.56 14.19
C ASP A 32 3.86 -0.19 14.87
N VAL A 33 4.92 0.01 15.64
CA VAL A 33 5.25 1.31 16.25
C VAL A 33 5.52 2.36 15.19
N ALA A 34 6.29 2.03 14.15
CA ALA A 34 6.61 2.96 13.08
C ALA A 34 5.40 3.31 12.20
N LEU A 35 4.53 2.33 11.93
CA LEU A 35 3.27 2.54 11.24
C LEU A 35 2.39 3.52 11.99
N ARG A 36 2.22 3.33 13.31
CA ARG A 36 1.46 4.28 14.15
C ARG A 36 2.10 5.65 14.17
N ALA A 37 3.42 5.72 14.35
CA ALA A 37 4.15 6.99 14.32
C ALA A 37 3.98 7.73 12.98
N ALA A 38 3.90 7.02 11.85
CA ALA A 38 3.64 7.61 10.54
C ALA A 38 2.22 8.16 10.39
N LEU A 39 1.24 7.62 11.12
CA LEU A 39 -0.16 8.08 11.11
C LEU A 39 -0.43 9.21 12.10
N ASP A 40 0.16 9.12 13.30
CA ASP A 40 -0.01 10.07 14.41
C ASP A 40 0.88 11.32 14.26
N GLY A 41 1.94 11.21 13.46
CA GLY A 41 2.87 12.29 13.18
C GLY A 41 2.30 13.41 12.29
N PRO A 42 3.15 14.38 11.89
CA PRO A 42 2.78 15.40 10.92
C PRO A 42 2.32 14.75 9.61
N THR A 43 1.32 15.35 8.95
CA THR A 43 0.87 14.90 7.63
C THR A 43 2.06 14.86 6.66
N PRO A 44 2.32 13.72 5.99
CA PRO A 44 3.43 13.59 5.06
C PRO A 44 3.35 14.61 3.91
N GLU A 45 4.51 15.03 3.39
CA GLU A 45 4.60 16.00 2.28
C GLU A 45 3.78 15.58 1.05
N TYR A 46 3.81 14.29 0.70
CA TYR A 46 3.03 13.76 -0.43
C TYR A 46 1.52 13.94 -0.27
N ALA A 47 1.03 14.07 0.96
CA ALA A 47 -0.37 14.24 1.30
C ALA A 47 -0.75 15.70 1.60
N THR A 48 0.22 16.61 1.71
CA THR A 48 -0.04 18.07 1.83
C THR A 48 0.12 18.83 0.54
N LYS A 49 0.75 18.20 -0.47
CA LYS A 49 1.11 18.79 -1.78
C LYS A 49 -0.07 19.42 -2.52
N ASP A 50 -1.24 18.78 -2.48
CA ASP A 50 -2.43 19.24 -3.19
C ASP A 50 -3.72 19.05 -2.35
N ILE A 51 -4.84 19.52 -2.89
CA ILE A 51 -6.14 19.46 -2.21
C ILE A 51 -6.62 18.01 -2.06
N GLU A 52 -6.35 17.16 -3.07
CA GLU A 52 -6.75 15.76 -3.04
C GLU A 52 -6.02 15.02 -1.93
N GLY A 53 -4.70 15.21 -1.79
CA GLY A 53 -3.91 14.64 -0.71
C GLY A 53 -4.45 15.01 0.68
N LYS A 54 -4.87 16.27 0.86
CA LYS A 54 -5.47 16.74 2.12
C LYS A 54 -6.82 16.06 2.43
N LYS A 55 -7.58 15.70 1.39
CA LYS A 55 -8.85 14.94 1.49
C LYS A 55 -8.60 13.45 1.75
N LEU A 56 -7.59 12.87 1.12
CA LEU A 56 -7.27 11.44 1.20
C LEU A 56 -6.52 11.06 2.47
N TRP A 57 -5.77 11.97 3.07
CA TRP A 57 -5.00 11.66 4.29
C TRP A 57 -5.87 11.23 5.49
N PRO A 58 -6.98 11.93 5.82
CA PRO A 58 -7.92 11.44 6.83
C PRO A 58 -8.48 10.04 6.51
N GLN A 59 -8.73 9.75 5.23
CA GLN A 59 -9.21 8.43 4.80
C GLN A 59 -8.15 7.35 5.00
N THR A 60 -6.88 7.66 4.70
CA THR A 60 -5.73 6.79 4.93
C THR A 60 -5.61 6.44 6.43
N ARG A 61 -5.77 7.42 7.32
CA ARG A 61 -5.78 7.17 8.78
C ARG A 61 -6.96 6.31 9.21
N ALA A 62 -8.18 6.67 8.78
CA ALA A 62 -9.39 5.93 9.11
C ALA A 62 -9.35 4.46 8.65
N PHE A 63 -8.68 4.18 7.53
CA PHE A 63 -8.43 2.80 7.07
C PHE A 63 -7.62 1.98 8.09
N TYR A 64 -6.53 2.54 8.62
CA TYR A 64 -5.74 1.85 9.64
C TYR A 64 -6.45 1.76 10.99
N GLU A 65 -7.20 2.79 11.40
CA GLU A 65 -8.03 2.72 12.61
C GLU A 65 -9.02 1.55 12.53
N ARG A 66 -9.71 1.38 11.38
CA ARG A 66 -10.63 0.26 11.13
C ARG A 66 -9.93 -1.10 11.14
N ARG A 67 -8.68 -1.16 10.67
CA ARG A 67 -7.84 -2.37 10.70
C ARG A 67 -7.13 -2.59 12.03
N GLN A 68 -7.44 -1.80 13.07
CA GLN A 68 -6.75 -1.85 14.37
C GLN A 68 -5.22 -1.71 14.23
N PHE A 69 -4.80 -0.89 13.26
CA PHE A 69 -3.42 -0.64 12.87
C PHE A 69 -2.68 -1.87 12.33
N ALA A 70 -3.38 -2.92 11.90
CA ALA A 70 -2.76 -4.04 11.20
C ALA A 70 -2.22 -3.60 9.82
N PRO A 71 -0.95 -3.89 9.49
CA PRO A 71 -0.35 -3.61 8.19
C PRO A 71 -1.14 -4.23 7.03
N ALA A 72 -1.28 -3.49 5.93
CA ALA A 72 -2.09 -3.90 4.78
C ALA A 72 -1.25 -4.55 3.67
N TRP A 73 -0.02 -4.09 3.48
CA TRP A 73 0.81 -4.41 2.31
C TRP A 73 2.04 -5.22 2.66
N LEU A 74 2.50 -5.13 3.91
CA LEU A 74 3.66 -5.84 4.42
C LEU A 74 3.29 -6.90 5.45
N GLU A 75 4.07 -7.97 5.51
CA GLU A 75 4.05 -8.96 6.57
C GLU A 75 5.47 -9.20 7.06
N LYS A 76 5.73 -9.00 8.36
CA LYS A 76 7.07 -9.15 8.96
C LYS A 76 8.15 -8.35 8.21
N ALA A 77 7.82 -7.10 7.87
CA ALA A 77 8.67 -6.20 7.06
C ALA A 77 9.04 -6.75 5.66
N ARG A 78 8.20 -7.62 5.08
CA ARG A 78 8.32 -8.12 3.71
C ARG A 78 7.07 -7.74 2.90
N PRO A 79 7.23 -7.23 1.66
CA PRO A 79 6.08 -6.95 0.79
C PRO A 79 5.27 -8.21 0.47
N ARG A 80 3.94 -8.09 0.48
CA ARG A 80 3.03 -9.12 -0.05
C ARG A 80 2.88 -8.99 -1.58
N PRO A 81 2.40 -10.01 -2.31
CA PRO A 81 2.19 -9.95 -3.77
C PRO A 81 1.30 -8.79 -4.24
N GLN A 82 0.36 -8.35 -3.40
CA GLN A 82 -0.51 -7.18 -3.65
C GLN A 82 0.29 -5.91 -3.97
N VAL A 83 1.51 -5.77 -3.43
CA VAL A 83 2.39 -4.62 -3.71
C VAL A 83 2.80 -4.59 -5.17
N ASP A 84 3.11 -5.74 -5.77
CA ASP A 84 3.46 -5.82 -7.19
C ASP A 84 2.27 -5.45 -8.08
N ALA A 85 1.06 -5.89 -7.70
CA ALA A 85 -0.16 -5.53 -8.40
C ALA A 85 -0.43 -4.01 -8.35
N LEU A 86 -0.27 -3.37 -7.19
CA LEU A 86 -0.40 -1.92 -7.06
C LEU A 86 0.66 -1.18 -7.90
N VAL A 87 1.93 -1.56 -7.77
CA VAL A 87 3.04 -0.94 -8.52
C VAL A 87 2.82 -1.05 -10.02
N LYS A 88 2.35 -2.21 -10.51
CA LYS A 88 2.00 -2.39 -11.91
C LYS A 88 0.88 -1.45 -12.34
N SER A 89 -0.22 -1.38 -11.57
CA SER A 89 -1.34 -0.48 -11.88
C SER A 89 -0.91 0.99 -11.93
N LEU A 90 -0.09 1.45 -10.97
CA LEU A 90 0.42 2.82 -10.96
C LEU A 90 1.34 3.13 -12.15
N ARG A 91 2.16 2.16 -12.58
CA ARG A 91 3.02 2.29 -13.77
C ARG A 91 2.21 2.40 -15.06
N GLU A 92 1.12 1.65 -15.14
CA GLU A 92 0.21 1.59 -16.29
C GLU A 92 -0.92 2.64 -16.20
N ALA A 93 -0.87 3.57 -15.23
CA ALA A 93 -1.88 4.61 -15.06
C ALA A 93 -2.02 5.50 -16.30
N ASP A 94 -0.95 5.59 -17.08
CA ASP A 94 -0.97 6.28 -18.37
C ASP A 94 -2.02 5.69 -19.30
N ARG A 95 -2.28 4.38 -19.29
CA ARG A 95 -3.30 3.74 -20.13
C ARG A 95 -4.72 4.26 -19.86
N GLU A 96 -4.95 4.85 -18.69
CA GLU A 96 -6.21 5.46 -18.30
C GLU A 96 -6.20 6.99 -18.48
N GLY A 97 -5.19 7.53 -19.18
CA GLY A 97 -5.03 8.97 -19.43
C GLY A 97 -4.42 9.75 -18.27
N LEU A 98 -3.94 9.08 -17.22
CA LEU A 98 -3.30 9.70 -16.05
C LEU A 98 -1.79 9.86 -16.28
N ASP A 99 -1.12 10.63 -15.42
CA ASP A 99 0.34 10.78 -15.45
C ASP A 99 0.98 9.87 -14.36
N PRO A 100 1.71 8.79 -14.73
CA PRO A 100 2.35 7.90 -13.78
C PRO A 100 3.36 8.59 -12.86
N THR A 101 3.94 9.72 -13.28
CA THR A 101 4.94 10.44 -12.50
C THR A 101 4.36 11.03 -11.22
N LEU A 102 3.04 11.27 -11.18
CA LEU A 102 2.32 11.75 -10.01
C LEU A 102 2.30 10.74 -8.86
N TYR A 103 2.58 9.46 -9.13
CA TYR A 103 2.62 8.40 -8.12
C TYR A 103 4.03 8.04 -7.63
N ASN A 104 5.07 8.62 -8.25
CA ASN A 104 6.48 8.41 -7.90
C ASN A 104 6.86 6.93 -7.69
N VAL A 105 6.47 6.07 -8.64
CA VAL A 105 6.66 4.61 -8.58
C VAL A 105 8.14 4.23 -8.41
N SER A 106 9.06 5.02 -8.97
CA SER A 106 10.51 4.81 -8.84
C SER A 106 10.97 4.76 -7.39
N MET A 107 10.42 5.60 -6.51
CA MET A 107 10.78 5.61 -5.09
C MET A 107 10.29 4.34 -4.37
N ILE A 108 9.15 3.76 -4.78
CA ILE A 108 8.68 2.47 -4.26
C ILE A 108 9.68 1.37 -4.65
N GLU A 109 10.13 1.38 -5.90
CA GLU A 109 11.06 0.39 -6.43
C GLU A 109 12.46 0.50 -5.84
N GLU A 110 12.94 1.71 -5.54
CA GLU A 110 14.20 1.94 -4.84
C GLU A 110 14.16 1.34 -3.43
N ARG A 111 13.13 1.66 -2.65
CA ARG A 111 12.92 1.10 -1.31
C ARG A 111 12.80 -0.43 -1.34
N ARG A 112 12.14 -0.99 -2.37
CA ARG A 112 12.11 -2.44 -2.61
C ARG A 112 13.49 -3.00 -2.93
N LYS A 113 14.24 -2.37 -3.85
CA LYS A 113 15.58 -2.81 -4.24
C LYS A 113 16.54 -2.75 -3.06
N GLU A 114 16.42 -1.81 -2.14
CA GLU A 114 17.23 -1.77 -0.93
C GLU A 114 16.93 -2.97 -0.01
N ALA A 115 15.65 -3.31 0.15
CA ALA A 115 15.24 -4.52 0.88
C ALA A 115 15.75 -5.80 0.23
N THR A 116 15.68 -5.88 -1.11
CA THR A 116 16.13 -7.04 -1.87
C THR A 116 17.64 -7.05 -2.07
N LYS A 117 18.38 -5.93 -2.04
CA LYS A 117 19.86 -5.88 -2.09
C LYS A 117 20.49 -6.47 -0.83
N GLY A 118 19.72 -6.60 0.25
CA GLY A 118 19.93 -7.63 1.27
C GLY A 118 19.65 -9.06 0.75
N PHE A 119 19.95 -9.38 -0.51
CA PHE A 119 19.50 -10.55 -1.31
C PHE A 119 19.91 -11.89 -0.71
N LEU A 120 20.79 -11.87 0.30
CA LEU A 120 21.28 -13.01 1.08
C LEU A 120 21.02 -12.88 2.59
N SER A 121 20.19 -11.93 3.02
CA SER A 121 19.92 -11.67 4.43
C SER A 121 18.45 -11.87 4.73
N ASP A 122 18.14 -12.64 5.77
CA ASP A 122 16.79 -12.79 6.35
C ASP A 122 16.17 -11.47 6.87
N LYS A 123 16.78 -10.31 6.56
CA LYS A 123 16.54 -9.06 7.24
C LYS A 123 15.28 -8.31 6.74
N GLY A 124 14.83 -8.47 5.49
CA GLY A 124 13.68 -7.72 4.97
C GLY A 124 13.93 -6.21 4.91
N ILE A 125 12.87 -5.41 4.75
CA ILE A 125 12.95 -3.94 4.89
C ILE A 125 13.26 -3.60 6.37
N ASP A 126 13.95 -2.50 6.64
CA ASP A 126 14.05 -1.97 8.00
C ASP A 126 12.63 -1.80 8.59
N PRO A 127 12.32 -2.33 9.79
CA PRO A 127 10.97 -2.27 10.34
C PRO A 127 10.38 -0.86 10.39
N ARG A 128 11.20 0.18 10.61
CA ARG A 128 10.71 1.56 10.65
C ARG A 128 10.30 2.06 9.28
N GLU A 129 11.12 1.77 8.27
CA GLU A 129 10.82 2.09 6.88
C GLU A 129 9.63 1.27 6.37
N ALA A 130 9.50 0.03 6.81
CA ALA A 130 8.41 -0.88 6.45
C ALA A 130 7.04 -0.33 6.90
N GLY A 131 6.94 0.20 8.12
CA GLY A 131 5.70 0.81 8.62
C GLY A 131 5.30 2.06 7.82
N ALA A 132 6.25 2.94 7.53
CA ALA A 132 6.00 4.14 6.72
C ALA A 132 5.66 3.80 5.26
N LEU A 133 6.29 2.76 4.69
CA LEU A 133 5.99 2.26 3.35
C LEU A 133 4.58 1.70 3.26
N ASP A 134 4.12 0.95 4.28
CA ASP A 134 2.76 0.40 4.31
C ASP A 134 1.72 1.54 4.19
N VAL A 135 1.88 2.60 4.99
CA VAL A 135 1.00 3.78 4.98
C VAL A 135 1.04 4.50 3.62
N TRP A 136 2.23 4.65 3.05
CA TRP A 136 2.38 5.32 1.75
C TRP A 136 1.74 4.52 0.60
N LEU A 137 1.87 3.18 0.60
CA LEU A 137 1.19 2.32 -0.39
C LEU A 137 -0.34 2.42 -0.28
N THR A 138 -0.88 2.48 0.93
CA THR A 138 -2.30 2.74 1.16
C THR A 138 -2.74 4.08 0.59
N TYR A 139 -1.99 5.16 0.85
CA TYR A 139 -2.25 6.47 0.27
C TYR A 139 -2.25 6.43 -1.27
N LEU A 140 -1.25 5.77 -1.88
CA LEU A 140 -1.15 5.66 -3.34
C LEU A 140 -2.31 4.89 -3.96
N TYR A 141 -2.77 3.81 -3.32
CA TYR A 141 -3.99 3.13 -3.76
C TYR A 141 -5.20 4.06 -3.70
N MET A 142 -5.41 4.76 -2.58
CA MET A 142 -6.54 5.69 -2.43
C MET A 142 -6.50 6.81 -3.46
N LYS A 143 -5.30 7.36 -3.71
CA LYS A 143 -5.11 8.39 -4.74
C LYS A 143 -5.45 7.87 -6.12
N HIS A 144 -4.91 6.72 -6.51
CA HIS A 144 -5.17 6.16 -7.83
C HIS A 144 -6.64 5.77 -8.01
N ALA A 145 -7.28 5.20 -6.97
CA ALA A 145 -8.70 4.92 -6.97
C ALA A 145 -9.56 6.18 -7.13
N SER A 146 -9.21 7.27 -6.43
CA SER A 146 -9.87 8.58 -6.58
C SER A 146 -9.69 9.13 -7.99
N ASP A 147 -8.46 9.11 -8.52
CA ASP A 147 -8.17 9.60 -9.88
C ASP A 147 -8.93 8.81 -10.97
N LEU A 148 -9.17 7.51 -10.76
CA LEU A 148 -9.94 6.65 -11.68
C LEU A 148 -11.45 6.91 -11.59
N ALA A 149 -11.99 7.04 -10.37
CA ALA A 149 -13.43 7.17 -10.14
C ALA A 149 -13.96 8.59 -10.36
N ASP A 150 -13.21 9.60 -9.90
CA ASP A 150 -13.64 11.00 -9.92
C ASP A 150 -13.01 11.77 -11.10
N GLY A 151 -12.08 11.15 -11.82
CA GLY A 151 -11.15 11.86 -12.70
C GLY A 151 -10.16 12.71 -11.90
N LEU A 152 -9.36 13.53 -12.58
CA LEU A 152 -8.49 14.49 -11.89
C LEU A 152 -9.35 15.57 -11.23
N SER A 153 -9.38 15.58 -9.90
CA SER A 153 -10.31 16.39 -9.08
C SER A 153 -10.19 17.91 -9.30
N ASP A 154 -9.11 18.40 -9.91
CA ASP A 154 -8.98 19.79 -10.30
C ASP A 154 -9.78 20.15 -11.57
N LEU A 155 -9.95 19.23 -12.53
CA LEU A 155 -10.59 19.52 -13.82
C LEU A 155 -12.08 19.86 -13.66
N ALA A 156 -12.80 19.04 -12.89
CA ALA A 156 -14.22 19.23 -12.60
C ALA A 156 -14.52 20.55 -11.86
N ARG A 157 -13.52 21.10 -11.16
CA ARG A 157 -13.64 22.35 -10.41
C ARG A 157 -13.24 23.58 -11.22
N THR A 158 -12.33 23.41 -12.20
CA THR A 158 -11.86 24.50 -13.06
C THR A 158 -12.77 24.80 -14.25
N ASP A 159 -13.60 23.85 -14.67
CA ASP A 159 -14.55 24.04 -15.77
C ASP A 159 -16.01 24.10 -15.25
N PRO A 160 -16.66 25.28 -15.22
CA PRO A 160 -18.05 25.42 -14.81
C PRO A 160 -19.05 24.64 -15.67
N THR A 161 -18.63 24.20 -16.86
CA THR A 161 -19.46 23.40 -17.78
C THR A 161 -19.30 21.89 -17.55
N TRP A 162 -18.41 21.48 -16.65
CA TRP A 162 -18.21 20.08 -16.29
C TRP A 162 -19.46 19.52 -15.61
N ARG A 163 -20.14 18.60 -16.30
CA ARG A 163 -21.42 18.01 -15.84
C ARG A 163 -21.33 16.56 -15.39
N ILE A 164 -20.14 15.94 -15.50
CA ILE A 164 -19.94 14.55 -15.08
C ILE A 164 -19.85 14.54 -13.56
N ARG A 165 -20.78 13.81 -12.93
CA ARG A 165 -20.76 13.62 -11.47
C ARG A 165 -19.98 12.35 -11.15
N PRO A 166 -19.03 12.39 -10.21
CA PRO A 166 -18.36 11.19 -9.75
C PRO A 166 -19.37 10.20 -9.14
N GLU A 167 -19.16 8.92 -9.39
CA GLU A 167 -19.89 7.87 -8.68
C GLU A 167 -19.38 7.78 -7.25
N LYS A 168 -20.30 7.77 -6.28
CA LYS A 168 -19.91 7.65 -4.87
C LYS A 168 -19.49 6.21 -4.59
N PHE A 169 -18.24 6.00 -4.17
CA PHE A 169 -17.77 4.75 -3.61
C PHE A 169 -17.13 4.96 -2.24
N ASP A 170 -17.07 3.90 -1.42
CA ASP A 170 -16.34 3.90 -0.15
C ASP A 170 -14.90 3.39 -0.42
N PRO A 171 -13.89 4.28 -0.46
CA PRO A 171 -12.51 3.88 -0.77
C PRO A 171 -11.91 2.93 0.27
N LEU A 172 -12.34 3.01 1.54
CA LEU A 172 -11.84 2.15 2.60
C LEU A 172 -12.38 0.73 2.41
N ALA A 173 -13.69 0.58 2.22
CA ALA A 173 -14.30 -0.72 1.97
C ALA A 173 -13.81 -1.33 0.65
N HIS A 174 -13.56 -0.49 -0.36
CA HIS A 174 -13.03 -0.93 -1.65
C HIS A 174 -11.62 -1.54 -1.51
N LEU A 175 -10.70 -0.84 -0.82
CA LEU A 175 -9.36 -1.37 -0.55
C LEU A 175 -9.40 -2.64 0.32
N GLU A 176 -10.22 -2.65 1.37
CA GLU A 176 -10.39 -3.82 2.25
C GLU A 176 -10.78 -5.07 1.45
N LYS A 177 -11.78 -4.94 0.58
CA LYS A 177 -12.24 -6.01 -0.30
C LYS A 177 -11.13 -6.46 -1.25
N ALA A 178 -10.44 -5.52 -1.88
CA ALA A 178 -9.36 -5.80 -2.82
C ALA A 178 -8.19 -6.56 -2.19
N LEU A 179 -7.79 -6.17 -0.97
CA LEU A 179 -6.75 -6.87 -0.19
C LEU A 179 -7.18 -8.29 0.17
N SER A 180 -8.41 -8.45 0.68
CA SER A 180 -8.95 -9.76 1.10
C SER A 180 -9.10 -10.75 -0.07
N ALA A 181 -9.44 -10.25 -1.26
CA ALA A 181 -9.61 -11.05 -2.47
C ALA A 181 -8.30 -11.20 -3.27
N ASN A 182 -7.20 -10.54 -2.87
CA ASN A 182 -5.95 -10.46 -3.63
C ASN A 182 -6.14 -9.93 -5.07
N HIS A 183 -7.02 -8.94 -5.24
CA HIS A 183 -7.51 -8.45 -6.53
C HIS A 183 -7.26 -6.93 -6.70
N ILE A 184 -6.08 -6.45 -6.32
CA ILE A 184 -5.75 -5.02 -6.35
C ILE A 184 -5.87 -4.41 -7.76
N SER A 185 -5.37 -5.10 -8.78
CA SER A 185 -5.42 -4.56 -10.14
C SER A 185 -6.85 -4.59 -10.70
N GLU A 186 -7.63 -5.62 -10.37
CA GLU A 186 -9.04 -5.76 -10.74
C GLU A 186 -9.88 -4.66 -10.08
N SER A 187 -9.71 -4.43 -8.77
CA SER A 187 -10.48 -3.43 -8.04
C SER A 187 -10.26 -2.01 -8.57
N LEU A 188 -9.06 -1.70 -9.02
CA LEU A 188 -8.78 -0.41 -9.67
C LEU A 188 -9.45 -0.33 -11.05
N ARG A 189 -9.40 -1.40 -11.86
CA ARG A 189 -10.10 -1.43 -13.17
C ARG A 189 -11.61 -1.29 -13.03
N GLU A 190 -12.21 -1.82 -11.97
CA GLU A 190 -13.64 -1.68 -11.66
C GLU A 190 -14.07 -0.21 -11.49
N LEU A 191 -13.14 0.71 -11.22
CA LEU A 191 -13.42 2.14 -11.10
C LEU A 191 -13.36 2.90 -12.43
N THR A 192 -12.89 2.27 -13.50
CA THR A 192 -12.87 2.90 -14.82
C THR A 192 -14.27 2.94 -15.45
N PRO A 193 -14.61 3.97 -16.25
CA PRO A 193 -15.89 4.03 -16.95
C PRO A 193 -16.14 2.81 -17.83
N SER A 194 -17.32 2.19 -17.69
CA SER A 194 -17.71 0.99 -18.45
C SER A 194 -18.33 1.26 -19.82
N ALA A 195 -18.34 2.52 -20.28
CA ALA A 195 -18.98 2.92 -21.52
C ALA A 195 -18.11 2.51 -22.74
N PRO A 196 -18.68 1.96 -23.83
CA PRO A 196 -17.92 1.58 -25.02
C PRO A 196 -17.10 2.73 -25.64
N GLU A 197 -17.56 3.96 -25.46
CA GLU A 197 -16.85 5.17 -25.88
C GLU A 197 -15.52 5.34 -25.14
N TYR A 198 -15.48 5.00 -23.85
CA TYR A 198 -14.25 5.05 -23.05
C TYR A 198 -13.20 4.08 -23.57
N ASP A 199 -13.61 2.86 -23.92
CA ASP A 199 -12.70 1.88 -24.52
C ASP A 199 -12.13 2.37 -25.86
N ARG A 200 -12.96 2.99 -26.71
CA ARG A 200 -12.48 3.61 -27.96
C ARG A 200 -11.46 4.71 -27.70
N LEU A 201 -11.67 5.52 -26.66
CA LEU A 201 -10.72 6.57 -26.27
C LEU A 201 -9.39 5.98 -25.78
N ARG A 202 -9.41 4.89 -25.02
CA ARG A 202 -8.18 4.18 -24.58
C ARG A 202 -7.40 3.63 -25.76
N VAL A 203 -8.08 3.03 -26.74
CA VAL A 203 -7.44 2.55 -27.98
C VAL A 203 -6.82 3.72 -28.76
N ALA A 204 -7.57 4.82 -28.94
CA ALA A 204 -7.06 6.00 -29.62
C ALA A 204 -5.85 6.61 -28.88
N LEU A 205 -5.91 6.71 -27.55
CA LEU A 205 -4.81 7.19 -26.71
C LEU A 205 -3.54 6.36 -26.91
N ALA A 206 -3.66 5.03 -26.92
CA ALA A 206 -2.52 4.14 -27.17
C ALA A 206 -1.88 4.41 -28.53
N ILE A 207 -2.68 4.56 -29.59
CA ILE A 207 -2.20 4.90 -30.93
C ILE A 207 -1.45 6.25 -30.93
N TYR A 208 -2.03 7.28 -30.34
CA TYR A 208 -1.40 8.61 -30.30
C TYR A 208 -0.08 8.62 -29.54
N ARG A 209 0.04 7.84 -28.46
CA ARG A 209 1.31 7.69 -27.74
C ARG A 209 2.37 6.95 -28.53
N GLU A 210 2.00 5.93 -29.31
CA GLU A 210 2.94 5.28 -30.21
C GLU A 210 3.48 6.25 -31.27
N ILE A 211 2.61 7.11 -31.82
CA ILE A 211 3.01 8.16 -32.77
C ILE A 211 3.97 9.14 -32.09
N GLN A 212 3.62 9.63 -30.90
CA GLN A 212 4.47 10.53 -30.11
C GLN A 212 5.84 9.92 -29.83
N ALA A 213 5.90 8.65 -29.44
CA ALA A 213 7.15 7.93 -29.17
C ALA A 213 8.05 7.80 -30.42
N LYS A 214 7.48 7.90 -31.62
CA LYS A 214 8.19 7.86 -32.92
C LYS A 214 8.58 9.25 -33.43
N GLY A 215 8.24 10.33 -32.72
CA GLY A 215 8.66 11.69 -33.04
C GLY A 215 7.62 12.58 -33.73
N GLY A 216 6.38 12.13 -33.89
CA GLY A 216 5.25 12.95 -34.39
C GLY A 216 4.67 12.48 -35.71
#